data_AF-A0A382V218-F1
#
_entry.id   AF-A0A382V218-F1
#
_cell.length_a   1.000
_cell.length_b   1.000
_cell.length_c   1.000
_cell.angle_alpha   90.00
_cell.angle_beta   90.00
_cell.angle_gamma   90.00
#
_symmetry.space_group_name_H-M   'P 1'
#
loop_
_entity.id
_entity.type
_entity.pdbx_description
1 polymer ?
#
loop_
_entity_poly.entity_id
_entity_poly.type
_entity_poly.pdbx_seq_one_letter_code
_entity_poly.pdbx_strand_id
1 'polypeptide(L)'
;VTDISINKPKLTSLDLFLDVNMPHIDHCIEQLRKEIGLRQNSQIKALKLLLCNLYIQQDKEIMLSRKKQSLGTSKYNPLGIGYRGIISALDGLHQHNWIHQIIGTPGETLTTMRVTPKLRQWFIDAGWSEEAIDVRSGQFITLRKNKKVNGRRVYIDYQDTAYSNWLRKELEKYNELLNNSHIFLEGLNGEEDKVFK
;
A
#
# COMPACT_ATOMS: atom_id res chain seq x y z
N VAL A 1 3.52 -0.90 40.90
CA VAL A 1 3.30 -1.79 39.73
C VAL A 1 3.33 -0.90 38.50
N THR A 2 4.46 -0.86 37.80
CA THR A 2 4.68 0.05 36.67
C THR A 2 3.87 -0.41 35.46
N ASP A 3 3.07 0.51 34.94
CA ASP A 3 2.35 0.43 33.68
C ASP A 3 3.29 0.06 32.54
N ILE A 4 3.12 -1.12 31.96
CA ILE A 4 3.67 -1.46 30.66
C ILE A 4 2.49 -1.55 29.69
N SER A 5 1.90 -0.39 29.37
CA SER A 5 1.19 -0.28 28.10
C SER A 5 2.25 -0.31 27.00
N ILE A 6 2.68 -1.52 26.64
CA ILE A 6 3.53 -1.74 25.47
C ILE A 6 2.80 -1.09 24.31
N ASN A 7 3.43 -0.06 23.76
CA ASN A 7 2.97 0.75 22.64
C ASN A 7 2.63 -0.19 21.47
N LYS A 8 1.37 -0.65 21.39
CA LYS A 8 0.94 -1.59 20.36
C LYS A 8 1.07 -0.87 19.02
N PRO A 9 1.82 -1.43 18.05
CA PRO A 9 1.99 -0.80 16.76
C PRO A 9 0.62 -0.57 16.12
N LYS A 10 0.43 0.64 15.57
CA LYS A 10 -0.83 1.02 14.93
C LYS A 10 -1.04 0.11 13.70
N LEU A 11 -2.16 -0.59 13.65
CA LEU A 11 -2.50 -1.50 12.56
C LEU A 11 -3.05 -0.73 11.36
N THR A 12 -2.68 -1.17 10.16
CA THR A 12 -3.11 -0.61 8.89
C THR A 12 -3.28 -1.72 7.85
N SER A 13 -4.02 -1.47 6.78
CA SER A 13 -4.25 -2.45 5.72
C SER A 13 -3.29 -2.22 4.55
N LEU A 14 -2.95 -3.30 3.84
CA LEU A 14 -2.19 -3.22 2.58
C LEU A 14 -2.95 -2.37 1.55
N ASP A 15 -2.26 -1.38 0.99
CA ASP A 15 -2.73 -0.56 -0.12
C ASP A 15 -2.28 -1.19 -1.45
N LEU A 16 -3.24 -1.50 -2.34
CA LEU A 16 -3.00 -2.14 -3.65
C LEU A 16 -2.72 -1.14 -4.78
N PHE A 17 -2.76 0.16 -4.49
CA PHE A 17 -2.65 1.23 -5.47
C PHE A 17 -1.25 1.84 -5.54
N LEU A 18 -0.32 1.44 -4.67
CA LEU A 18 1.02 2.01 -4.60
C LEU A 18 1.97 1.36 -5.62
N ASP A 19 2.67 2.19 -6.38
CA ASP A 19 3.70 1.79 -7.34
C ASP A 19 4.95 2.67 -7.14
N VAL A 20 6.08 2.28 -7.72
CA VAL A 20 7.31 3.08 -7.69
C VAL A 20 7.79 3.29 -9.12
N ASN A 21 8.13 4.54 -9.44
CA ASN A 21 8.44 4.95 -10.81
C ASN A 21 9.75 5.76 -10.86
N MET A 22 10.79 5.25 -10.22
CA MET A 22 12.14 5.82 -10.27
C MET A 22 13.15 4.79 -10.78
N PRO A 23 13.89 5.08 -11.89
CA PRO A 23 14.81 4.14 -12.49
C PRO A 23 15.93 3.62 -11.56
N HIS A 24 16.43 4.46 -10.66
CA HIS A 24 17.49 4.06 -9.72
C HIS A 24 16.97 3.09 -8.66
N ILE A 25 15.74 3.30 -8.17
CA ILE A 25 15.07 2.38 -7.24
C ILE A 25 14.82 1.03 -7.91
N ASP A 26 14.45 1.04 -9.19
CA ASP A 26 14.26 -0.19 -9.97
C ASP A 26 15.53 -1.05 -10.01
N HIS A 27 16.71 -0.43 -10.10
CA HIS A 27 17.96 -1.15 -9.99
C HIS A 27 18.15 -1.78 -8.61
N CYS A 28 17.85 -1.05 -7.53
CA CYS A 28 17.94 -1.58 -6.17
C CYS A 28 16.98 -2.75 -5.93
N ILE A 29 15.74 -2.64 -6.43
CA ILE A 29 14.72 -3.70 -6.36
C ILE A 29 15.15 -4.92 -7.18
N GLU A 30 15.79 -4.70 -8.32
CA GLU A 30 16.34 -5.75 -9.17
C GLU A 30 17.44 -6.56 -8.46
N GLN A 31 18.28 -5.92 -7.64
CA GLN A 31 19.25 -6.63 -6.80
C GLN A 31 18.56 -7.40 -5.67
N LEU A 32 17.65 -6.73 -4.95
CA LEU A 32 16.92 -7.34 -3.84
C LEU A 32 16.14 -8.58 -4.29
N ARG A 33 15.43 -8.53 -5.42
CA ARG A 33 14.66 -9.67 -5.92
C ARG A 33 15.55 -10.90 -6.19
N LYS A 34 16.80 -10.69 -6.61
CA LYS A 34 17.75 -11.78 -6.89
C LYS A 34 18.21 -12.41 -5.59
N GLU A 35 18.53 -11.58 -4.59
CA GLU A 35 18.87 -12.02 -3.23
C GLU A 35 17.76 -12.90 -2.66
N ILE A 36 16.51 -12.45 -2.71
CA ILE A 36 15.36 -13.19 -2.14
C ILE A 36 14.77 -14.24 -3.10
N GLY A 37 15.42 -14.51 -4.24
CA GLY A 37 15.07 -15.61 -5.15
C GLY A 37 13.80 -15.44 -6.00
N LEU A 38 13.29 -14.21 -6.17
CA LEU A 38 12.12 -13.94 -7.03
C LEU A 38 12.52 -13.83 -8.51
N ARG A 39 11.80 -14.57 -9.36
CA ARG A 39 12.11 -14.70 -10.80
C ARG A 39 11.01 -14.20 -11.72
N GLN A 40 9.76 -14.26 -11.29
CA GLN A 40 8.61 -13.93 -12.15
C GLN A 40 8.24 -12.45 -12.05
N ASN A 41 7.89 -11.83 -13.18
CA ASN A 41 7.45 -10.43 -13.21
C ASN A 41 6.28 -10.14 -12.26
N SER A 42 5.37 -11.11 -12.07
CA SER A 42 4.26 -11.01 -11.11
C SER A 42 4.74 -10.91 -9.65
N GLN A 43 5.82 -11.61 -9.30
CA GLN A 43 6.46 -11.54 -7.98
C GLN A 43 7.19 -10.21 -7.80
N ILE A 44 7.82 -9.69 -8.86
CA ILE A 44 8.52 -8.39 -8.82
C ILE A 44 7.52 -7.25 -8.60
N LYS A 45 6.38 -7.26 -9.30
CA LYS A 45 5.29 -6.30 -9.06
C LYS A 45 4.78 -6.36 -7.61
N ALA A 46 4.61 -7.57 -7.09
CA ALA A 46 4.22 -7.77 -5.69
C ALA A 46 5.28 -7.25 -4.71
N LEU A 47 6.56 -7.50 -4.98
CA LEU A 47 7.67 -6.98 -4.19
C LEU A 47 7.65 -5.45 -4.14
N LYS A 48 7.54 -4.79 -5.31
CA LYS A 48 7.42 -3.32 -5.41
C LYS A 48 6.29 -2.80 -4.53
N LEU A 49 5.10 -3.37 -4.66
CA LEU A 49 3.92 -3.00 -3.86
C LEU A 49 4.17 -3.12 -2.35
N LEU A 50 4.75 -4.23 -1.91
CA LEU A 50 5.04 -4.46 -0.48
C LEU A 50 6.06 -3.46 0.04
N LEU A 51 7.11 -3.16 -0.74
CA LEU A 51 8.13 -2.19 -0.37
C LEU A 51 7.54 -0.78 -0.26
N CYS A 52 6.69 -0.34 -1.20
CA CYS A 52 6.00 0.95 -1.08
C CYS A 52 5.16 1.05 0.20
N ASN A 53 4.39 0.01 0.49
CA ASN A 53 3.60 -0.04 1.73
C ASN A 53 4.48 0.03 2.98
N LEU A 54 5.57 -0.74 3.01
CA LEU A 54 6.52 -0.77 4.14
C LEU A 54 7.27 0.56 4.30
N TYR A 55 7.57 1.25 3.20
CA TYR A 55 8.21 2.57 3.22
C TYR A 55 7.29 3.65 3.77
N ILE A 56 6.02 3.72 3.32
CA ILE A 56 5.07 4.73 3.82
C ILE A 56 4.70 4.46 5.30
N GLN A 57 4.69 3.19 5.70
CA GLN A 57 4.12 2.75 6.98
C GLN A 57 5.20 2.16 7.91
N GLN A 58 6.41 2.73 7.94
CA GLN A 58 7.57 2.16 8.64
C GLN A 58 7.35 1.89 10.14
N ASP A 59 6.46 2.64 10.79
CA ASP A 59 6.20 2.53 12.24
C ASP A 59 4.90 1.76 12.56
N LYS A 60 4.28 1.14 11.55
CA LYS A 60 3.00 0.43 11.66
C LYS A 60 3.15 -1.04 11.33
N GLU A 61 2.16 -1.81 11.76
CA GLU A 61 1.97 -3.19 11.31
C GLU A 61 0.95 -3.24 10.18
N ILE A 62 1.37 -3.81 9.05
CA ILE A 62 0.56 -3.87 7.83
C ILE A 62 -0.11 -5.23 7.77
N MET A 63 -1.43 -5.23 7.86
CA MET A 63 -2.26 -6.42 7.80
C MET A 63 -2.54 -6.80 6.34
N LEU A 64 -2.41 -8.08 6.04
CA LEU A 64 -2.77 -8.63 4.74
C LEU A 64 -3.35 -10.05 4.84
N SER A 65 -4.14 -10.41 3.83
CA SER A 65 -4.69 -11.76 3.72
C SER A 65 -3.77 -12.67 2.92
N ARG A 66 -3.56 -13.90 3.41
CA ARG A 66 -2.88 -14.98 2.68
C ARG A 66 -3.87 -15.95 1.98
N LYS A 67 -5.15 -15.58 1.87
CA LYS A 67 -6.15 -16.42 1.20
C LYS A 67 -5.79 -16.60 -0.27
N LYS A 68 -5.94 -17.83 -0.77
CA LYS A 68 -5.66 -18.21 -2.18
C LYS A 68 -6.80 -17.76 -3.12
N GLN A 69 -7.10 -16.48 -3.14
CA GLN A 69 -8.19 -15.88 -3.91
C GLN A 69 -7.73 -14.65 -4.69
N SER A 70 -8.54 -14.20 -5.66
CA SER A 70 -8.28 -12.93 -6.34
C SER A 70 -8.31 -11.77 -5.34
N LEU A 71 -7.45 -10.76 -5.57
CA LEU A 71 -7.40 -9.53 -4.78
C LEU A 71 -8.38 -8.46 -5.27
N GLY A 72 -9.14 -8.76 -6.33
CA GLY A 72 -10.13 -7.86 -6.90
C GLY A 72 -10.04 -7.82 -8.43
N THR A 73 -10.96 -7.10 -9.03
CA THR A 73 -10.91 -6.71 -10.44
C THR A 73 -9.82 -5.65 -10.66
N SER A 74 -9.52 -5.31 -11.92
CA SER A 74 -8.54 -4.27 -12.25
C SER A 74 -8.84 -2.92 -11.58
N LYS A 75 -10.11 -2.63 -11.29
CA LYS A 75 -10.56 -1.43 -10.57
C LYS A 75 -10.01 -1.35 -9.13
N TYR A 76 -9.91 -2.49 -8.45
CA TYR A 76 -9.47 -2.59 -7.05
C TYR A 76 -8.03 -3.12 -6.91
N ASN A 77 -7.43 -3.55 -8.02
CA ASN A 77 -6.08 -4.08 -8.11
C ASN A 77 -5.47 -3.61 -9.45
N PRO A 78 -5.16 -2.30 -9.56
CA PRO A 78 -4.72 -1.70 -10.83
C PRO A 78 -3.41 -2.29 -11.34
N LEU A 79 -2.57 -2.81 -10.44
CA LEU A 79 -1.30 -3.45 -10.79
C LEU A 79 -1.45 -4.91 -11.25
N GLY A 80 -2.66 -5.48 -11.14
CA GLY A 80 -2.96 -6.85 -11.54
C GLY A 80 -2.19 -7.90 -10.72
N ILE A 81 -1.91 -7.61 -9.45
CA ILE A 81 -1.09 -8.48 -8.60
C ILE A 81 -1.94 -9.64 -8.07
N GLY A 82 -1.44 -10.87 -8.20
CA GLY A 82 -2.10 -12.07 -7.68
C GLY A 82 -1.62 -12.45 -6.28
N TYR A 83 -2.45 -13.23 -5.56
CA TYR A 83 -2.11 -13.69 -4.20
C TYR A 83 -0.78 -14.45 -4.13
N ARG A 84 -0.43 -15.24 -5.17
CA ARG A 84 0.83 -16.00 -5.22
C ARG A 84 2.05 -15.08 -5.21
N GLY A 85 2.00 -13.98 -5.97
CA GLY A 85 3.08 -13.01 -6.02
C GLY A 85 3.32 -12.37 -4.66
N ILE A 86 2.24 -11.92 -3.99
CA ILE A 86 2.32 -11.35 -2.63
C ILE A 86 2.90 -12.35 -1.65
N ILE A 87 2.38 -13.58 -1.61
CA ILE A 87 2.86 -14.60 -0.68
C ILE A 87 4.34 -14.91 -0.93
N SER A 88 4.76 -15.11 -2.18
CA SER A 88 6.17 -15.37 -2.50
C SER A 88 7.09 -14.22 -2.10
N ALA A 89 6.71 -12.98 -2.40
CA ALA A 89 7.53 -11.82 -2.06
C ALA A 89 7.60 -11.63 -0.53
N LEU A 90 6.47 -11.79 0.15
CA LEU A 90 6.40 -11.68 1.60
C LEU A 90 7.25 -12.74 2.31
N ASP A 91 7.14 -14.00 1.89
CA ASP A 91 7.89 -15.10 2.48
C ASP A 91 9.39 -14.95 2.18
N GLY A 92 9.75 -14.51 0.96
CA GLY A 92 11.14 -14.22 0.58
C GLY A 92 11.77 -13.10 1.41
N LEU A 93 11.05 -12.00 1.61
CA LEU A 93 11.47 -10.89 2.48
C LEU A 93 11.66 -11.35 3.94
N HIS A 94 10.73 -12.16 4.45
CA HIS A 94 10.79 -12.66 5.82
C HIS A 94 11.96 -13.61 6.03
N GLN A 95 12.16 -14.59 5.13
CA GLN A 95 13.26 -15.56 5.20
C GLN A 95 14.65 -14.91 5.22
N HIS A 96 14.79 -13.74 4.58
CA HIS A 96 16.05 -12.98 4.51
C HIS A 96 16.12 -11.82 5.53
N ASN A 97 15.24 -11.81 6.53
CA ASN A 97 15.19 -10.85 7.63
C ASN A 97 15.03 -9.38 7.19
N TRP A 98 14.41 -9.14 6.02
CA TRP A 98 14.02 -7.80 5.59
C TRP A 98 12.76 -7.31 6.29
N ILE A 99 11.90 -8.23 6.75
CA ILE A 99 10.69 -7.90 7.49
C ILE A 99 10.49 -8.83 8.69
N HIS A 100 9.83 -8.30 9.72
CA HIS A 100 9.17 -9.14 10.72
C HIS A 100 7.78 -9.50 10.22
N GLN A 101 7.44 -10.79 10.29
CA GLN A 101 6.15 -11.31 9.87
C GLN A 101 5.53 -12.10 11.02
N ILE A 102 4.24 -11.90 11.25
CA ILE A 102 3.43 -12.75 12.14
C ILE A 102 2.34 -13.39 11.30
N ILE A 103 2.41 -14.71 11.13
CA ILE A 103 1.43 -15.46 10.33
C ILE A 103 0.12 -15.54 11.10
N GLY A 104 -0.96 -15.06 10.50
CA GLY A 104 -2.30 -15.12 11.06
C GLY A 104 -2.94 -16.51 10.93
N THR A 105 -3.83 -16.84 11.86
CA THR A 105 -4.61 -18.08 11.85
C THR A 105 -5.76 -17.97 10.83
N PRO A 106 -5.91 -18.93 9.91
CA PRO A 106 -6.97 -18.91 8.91
C PRO A 106 -8.37 -18.74 9.52
N GLY A 107 -9.06 -17.66 9.14
CA GLY A 107 -10.43 -17.39 9.61
C GLY A 107 -10.52 -16.53 10.87
N GLU A 108 -9.43 -16.37 11.61
CA GLU A 108 -9.39 -15.64 12.88
C GLU A 108 -8.59 -14.35 12.76
N THR A 109 -7.33 -14.45 12.32
CA THR A 109 -6.40 -13.31 12.28
C THR A 109 -5.76 -13.13 10.91
N LEU A 110 -5.41 -11.89 10.57
CA LEU A 110 -4.65 -11.59 9.35
C LEU A 110 -3.16 -11.73 9.63
N THR A 111 -2.39 -11.96 8.57
CA THR A 111 -0.93 -11.90 8.66
C THR A 111 -0.50 -10.44 8.75
N THR A 112 0.46 -10.14 9.63
CA THR A 112 1.06 -8.82 9.71
C THR A 112 2.49 -8.84 9.19
N MET A 113 2.92 -7.70 8.66
CA MET A 113 4.31 -7.43 8.31
C MET A 113 4.75 -6.08 8.86
N ARG A 114 6.02 -5.99 9.24
CA ARG A 114 6.66 -4.76 9.72
C ARG A 114 8.10 -4.70 9.22
N VAL A 115 8.56 -3.48 8.94
CA VAL A 115 9.94 -3.21 8.51
C VAL A 115 10.95 -3.59 9.61
N THR A 116 12.11 -4.14 9.22
CA THR A 116 13.25 -4.31 10.13
C THR A 116 14.19 -3.11 10.05
N PRO A 117 15.10 -2.91 11.02
CA PRO A 117 16.15 -1.90 10.89
C PRO A 117 16.99 -2.06 9.62
N LYS A 118 17.24 -3.31 9.19
CA LYS A 118 17.95 -3.65 7.94
C LYS A 118 17.25 -3.05 6.72
N LEU A 119 15.94 -3.25 6.60
CA LEU A 119 15.17 -2.71 5.47
C LEU A 119 15.02 -1.19 5.54
N ARG A 120 14.92 -0.63 6.75
CA ARG A 120 14.89 0.83 6.95
C ARG A 120 16.18 1.48 6.45
N GLN A 121 17.33 0.93 6.80
CA GLN A 121 18.62 1.45 6.32
C GLN A 121 18.73 1.31 4.80
N TRP A 122 18.28 0.18 4.24
CA TRP A 122 18.27 -0.01 2.78
C TRP A 122 17.43 1.04 2.04
N PHE A 123 16.28 1.46 2.60
CA PHE A 123 15.51 2.55 2.00
C PHE A 123 16.28 3.86 1.95
N ILE A 124 17.04 4.18 3.00
CA ILE A 124 17.91 5.37 3.06
C ILE A 124 19.02 5.26 2.02
N ASP A 125 19.73 4.13 1.98
CA ASP A 125 20.86 3.91 1.08
C ASP A 125 20.43 3.89 -0.40
N ALA A 126 19.22 3.38 -0.68
CA ALA A 126 18.64 3.34 -2.01
C ALA A 126 17.99 4.66 -2.44
N GLY A 127 17.94 5.67 -1.56
CA GLY A 127 17.40 6.99 -1.88
C GLY A 127 15.88 7.04 -2.03
N TRP A 128 15.14 6.19 -1.31
CA TRP A 128 13.68 6.24 -1.34
C TRP A 128 13.16 7.54 -0.74
N SER A 129 12.22 8.17 -1.44
CA SER A 129 11.46 9.31 -0.97
C SER A 129 9.96 9.06 -1.17
N GLU A 130 9.10 9.80 -0.48
CA GLU A 130 7.65 9.69 -0.69
C GLU A 130 7.27 10.10 -2.12
N GLU A 131 7.98 11.06 -2.71
CA GLU A 131 7.80 11.51 -4.10
C GLU A 131 8.12 10.43 -5.14
N ALA A 132 8.84 9.39 -4.75
CA ALA A 132 9.12 8.24 -5.62
C ALA A 132 7.90 7.32 -5.81
N ILE A 133 6.93 7.41 -4.90
CA ILE A 133 5.80 6.49 -4.81
C ILE A 133 4.59 7.11 -5.50
N ASP A 134 4.20 6.48 -6.61
CA ASP A 134 2.99 6.84 -7.33
C ASP A 134 1.78 6.12 -6.74
N VAL A 135 0.70 6.87 -6.48
CA VAL A 135 -0.61 6.28 -6.18
C VAL A 135 -1.37 6.12 -7.50
N ARG A 136 -1.45 4.88 -7.99
CA ARG A 136 -2.28 4.54 -9.15
C ARG A 136 -3.74 4.78 -8.80
N SER A 137 -4.42 5.68 -9.49
CA SER A 137 -5.87 5.84 -9.35
C SER A 137 -6.60 4.73 -10.12
N GLY A 138 -6.84 3.59 -9.47
CA GLY A 138 -7.60 2.50 -10.09
C GLY A 138 -9.10 2.80 -10.25
N GLN A 139 -9.66 3.68 -9.40
CA GLN A 139 -11.04 4.16 -9.51
C GLN A 139 -11.33 5.37 -8.60
N PHE A 140 -12.06 6.37 -9.11
CA PHE A 140 -12.57 7.51 -8.30
C PHE A 140 -13.91 7.22 -7.60
N ILE A 141 -14.61 6.16 -8.01
CA ILE A 141 -15.98 5.87 -7.59
C ILE A 141 -16.11 4.41 -7.18
N THR A 142 -16.43 4.16 -5.92
CA THR A 142 -16.75 2.81 -5.44
C THR A 142 -18.25 2.66 -5.18
N LEU A 143 -18.87 1.56 -5.66
CA LEU A 143 -20.24 1.23 -5.29
C LEU A 143 -20.24 0.26 -4.10
N ARG A 144 -21.06 0.53 -3.09
CA ARG A 144 -21.20 -0.32 -1.91
C ARG A 144 -22.66 -0.67 -1.65
N LYS A 145 -22.92 -1.88 -1.13
CA LYS A 145 -24.23 -2.25 -0.59
C LYS A 145 -24.58 -1.30 0.56
N ASN A 146 -25.84 -0.86 0.61
CA ASN A 146 -26.33 -0.02 1.69
C ASN A 146 -26.26 -0.76 3.04
N LYS A 147 -26.70 -2.02 3.07
CA LYS A 147 -26.61 -2.88 4.27
C LYS A 147 -25.25 -3.59 4.32
N LYS A 148 -24.67 -3.61 5.52
CA LYS A 148 -23.50 -4.45 5.84
C LYS A 148 -23.89 -5.93 5.77
N VAL A 149 -22.99 -6.78 5.30
CA VAL A 149 -23.15 -8.24 5.35
C VAL A 149 -22.15 -8.77 6.37
N ASN A 150 -22.63 -9.50 7.38
CA ASN A 150 -21.82 -10.00 8.50
C ASN A 150 -20.97 -8.90 9.17
N GLY A 151 -21.56 -7.72 9.40
CA GLY A 151 -20.87 -6.57 9.99
C GLY A 151 -19.85 -5.87 9.09
N ARG A 152 -19.63 -6.36 7.86
CA ARG A 152 -18.64 -5.82 6.92
C ARG A 152 -19.29 -5.02 5.79
N ARG A 153 -18.62 -3.96 5.36
CA ARG A 153 -18.98 -3.22 4.14
C ARG A 153 -18.71 -4.11 2.93
N VAL A 154 -19.66 -4.19 2.01
CA VAL A 154 -19.53 -4.98 0.78
C VAL A 154 -19.54 -4.04 -0.41
N TYR A 155 -18.43 -4.01 -1.13
CA TYR A 155 -18.29 -3.29 -2.39
C TYR A 155 -18.80 -4.18 -3.53
N ILE A 156 -19.38 -3.54 -4.54
CA ILE A 156 -20.01 -4.22 -5.68
C ILE A 156 -19.35 -3.71 -6.94
N ASP A 157 -18.94 -4.65 -7.80
CA ASP A 157 -18.57 -4.29 -9.17
C ASP A 157 -19.81 -3.79 -9.92
N TYR A 158 -19.66 -2.65 -10.58
CA TYR A 158 -20.69 -2.06 -11.42
C TYR A 158 -20.16 -1.84 -12.83
N GLN A 159 -21.06 -1.94 -13.80
CA GLN A 159 -20.80 -1.55 -15.18
C GLN A 159 -20.84 -0.03 -15.30
N ASP A 160 -19.89 0.51 -16.04
CA ASP A 160 -19.81 1.95 -16.23
C ASP A 160 -21.01 2.44 -17.04
N THR A 161 -21.71 3.43 -16.49
CA THR A 161 -22.81 4.14 -17.14
C THR A 161 -22.35 5.53 -17.60
N ALA A 162 -23.16 6.20 -18.42
CA ALA A 162 -22.91 7.60 -18.78
C ALA A 162 -22.74 8.49 -17.52
N TYR A 163 -23.55 8.25 -16.48
CA TYR A 163 -23.46 8.98 -15.22
C TYR A 163 -22.16 8.69 -14.46
N SER A 164 -21.77 7.42 -14.32
CA SER A 164 -20.53 7.11 -13.60
C SER A 164 -19.28 7.61 -14.35
N ASN A 165 -19.32 7.63 -15.68
CA ASN A 165 -18.25 8.19 -16.49
C ASN A 165 -18.16 9.72 -16.35
N TRP A 166 -19.30 10.42 -16.34
CA TRP A 166 -19.34 11.86 -16.05
C TRP A 166 -18.81 12.16 -14.65
N LEU A 167 -19.29 11.44 -13.64
CA LEU A 167 -18.87 11.64 -12.25
C LEU A 167 -17.37 11.37 -12.08
N ARG A 168 -16.83 10.37 -12.79
CA ARG A 168 -15.40 10.06 -12.76
C ARG A 168 -14.58 11.24 -13.29
N LYS A 169 -14.95 11.76 -14.45
CA LYS A 169 -14.29 12.94 -15.05
C LYS A 169 -14.35 14.15 -14.14
N GLU A 170 -15.45 14.33 -13.42
CA GLU A 170 -15.58 15.46 -12.50
C GLU A 170 -14.68 15.30 -11.27
N LEU A 171 -14.60 14.10 -10.70
CA LEU A 171 -13.69 13.79 -9.60
C LEU A 171 -12.21 13.86 -10.02
N GLU A 172 -11.88 13.49 -11.26
CA GLU A 172 -10.53 13.65 -11.83
C GLU A 172 -10.09 15.12 -11.80
N LYS A 173 -10.96 16.04 -12.24
CA LYS A 173 -10.66 17.49 -12.20
C LYS A 173 -10.38 17.98 -10.78
N TYR A 174 -11.17 17.55 -9.80
CA TYR A 174 -10.94 17.93 -8.40
C TYR A 174 -9.62 17.37 -7.89
N ASN A 175 -9.29 16.13 -8.23
CA ASN A 175 -8.03 15.52 -7.84
C ASN A 175 -6.83 16.24 -8.48
N GLU A 176 -6.92 16.59 -9.76
CA GLU A 176 -5.91 17.41 -10.44
C GLU A 176 -5.76 18.79 -9.80
N LEU A 177 -6.87 19.44 -9.46
CA LEU A 177 -6.84 20.73 -8.77
C LEU A 177 -6.12 20.62 -7.42
N LEU A 178 -6.48 19.63 -6.60
CA LEU A 178 -5.86 19.40 -5.29
C LEU A 178 -4.37 19.10 -5.43
N ASN A 179 -3.99 18.22 -6.35
CA ASN A 179 -2.58 17.85 -6.59
C ASN A 179 -1.74 19.02 -7.11
N ASN A 180 -2.35 19.99 -7.78
CA ASN A 180 -1.68 21.20 -8.28
C ASN A 180 -1.78 22.39 -7.32
N SER A 181 -2.46 22.24 -6.19
CA SER A 181 -2.63 23.31 -5.21
C SER A 181 -1.62 23.19 -4.08
N HIS A 182 -1.01 24.31 -3.69
CA HIS A 182 -0.23 24.39 -2.45
C HIS A 182 -1.20 24.64 -1.29
N ILE A 183 -1.54 23.58 -0.56
CA ILE A 183 -2.49 23.64 0.54
C ILE A 183 -1.71 23.66 1.85
N PHE A 184 -1.82 24.72 2.63
CA PHE A 184 -1.19 24.81 3.94
C PHE A 184 -2.12 25.47 4.97
N LEU A 185 -1.89 25.17 6.24
CA LEU A 185 -2.45 25.92 7.37
C LEU A 185 -1.48 27.04 7.71
N GLU A 186 -1.97 28.27 7.71
CA GLU A 186 -1.24 29.44 8.12
C GLU A 186 -1.23 29.53 9.66
N GLY A 187 -0.05 29.64 10.23
CA GLY A 187 0.17 29.83 11.66
C GLY A 187 -0.08 31.27 12.10
N LEU A 188 -0.06 31.51 13.41
CA LEU A 188 -0.33 32.83 14.02
C LEU A 188 0.60 33.95 13.54
N ASN A 189 1.77 33.61 12.99
CA ASN A 189 2.78 34.55 12.52
C ASN A 189 2.85 34.68 10.99
N GLY A 190 1.90 34.07 10.25
CA GLY A 190 1.93 34.01 8.79
C GLY A 190 2.91 32.98 8.21
N GLU A 191 3.49 32.12 9.06
CA GLU A 191 4.32 30.99 8.63
C GLU A 191 3.45 29.77 8.28
N GLU A 192 3.96 28.89 7.40
CA GLU A 192 3.28 27.63 7.06
C GLU A 192 3.38 26.64 8.24
N ASP A 193 2.35 26.56 9.07
CA ASP A 193 2.29 25.68 10.25
C ASP A 193 2.16 24.20 9.85
N LYS A 194 1.44 23.93 8.75
CA LYS A 194 1.33 22.58 8.19
C LYS A 194 0.99 22.58 6.71
N VAL A 195 1.82 21.92 5.90
CA VAL A 195 1.57 21.70 4.47
C VAL A 195 0.85 20.36 4.27
N PHE A 196 -0.18 20.36 3.45
CA PHE A 196 -0.93 19.19 3.01
C PHE A 196 -0.50 18.89 1.58
N LYS A 197 0.17 17.75 1.41
CA LYS A 197 0.45 17.15 0.11
C LYS A 197 -0.56 16.03 -0.15
#